data_AF-A0A1N6ZIR8-F1
#
_entry.id   AF-A0A1N6ZIR8-F1
#
_cell.length_a   1.000
_cell.length_b   1.000
_cell.length_c   1.000
_cell.angle_alpha   90.00
_cell.angle_beta   90.00
_cell.angle_gamma   90.00
#
_symmetry.space_group_name_H-M   'P 1'
#
loop_
_entity.id
_entity.type
_entity.pdbx_description
1 polymer ?
#
loop_
_entity_poly.entity_id
_entity_poly.type
_entity_poly.pdbx_seq_one_letter_code
_entity_poly.pdbx_strand_id
1 'polypeptide(L)'
;MIDYIPEFYKNQRQFQNSIEFYEKNEFGLALESLVELADETEHYFSEEFWTELAKSANMMEMDKVASYCKKQSKKNLKDLDYKLPLGWTTYKISENNFQVHISEKLNGEWKTERRKKDGIEKLLTKNGIHFSNKGRNGYIYYVENGKLIEFEWELEVGGIRLWFEAETHWCLPTKSELKKEDKSRIKDLITDWAEQNKEQIEFD
;
A
#
# COMPACT_ATOMS: atom_id res chain seq x y z
N MET A 1 8.84 7.50 -10.42
CA MET A 1 8.71 8.24 -9.16
C MET A 1 7.27 8.51 -8.80
N ILE A 2 6.46 9.10 -9.69
CA ILE A 2 5.05 9.45 -9.42
C ILE A 2 4.23 8.25 -8.88
N ASP A 3 4.35 7.06 -9.48
CA ASP A 3 3.60 5.89 -8.99
C ASP A 3 3.98 5.41 -7.57
N TYR A 4 5.12 5.86 -7.03
CA TYR A 4 5.58 5.55 -5.67
C TYR A 4 5.20 6.67 -4.68
N ILE A 5 4.38 7.64 -5.09
CA ILE A 5 3.80 8.62 -4.18
C ILE A 5 2.44 8.07 -3.70
N PRO A 6 2.19 8.02 -2.38
CA PRO A 6 0.91 7.56 -1.84
C PRO A 6 -0.31 8.29 -2.41
N GLU A 7 -1.39 7.57 -2.67
CA GLU A 7 -2.67 8.11 -3.16
C GLU A 7 -3.29 9.09 -2.17
N PHE A 8 -2.87 9.05 -0.90
CA PHE A 8 -3.12 10.11 0.08
C PHE A 8 -2.88 11.52 -0.49
N TYR A 9 -1.89 11.70 -1.34
CA TYR A 9 -1.54 12.99 -1.95
C TYR A 9 -2.32 13.31 -3.24
N LYS A 10 -3.21 12.43 -3.74
CA LYS A 10 -3.86 12.59 -5.05
C LYS A 10 -4.65 13.90 -5.22
N ASN A 11 -5.16 14.42 -4.10
CA ASN A 11 -5.97 15.64 -4.05
C ASN A 11 -5.14 16.87 -3.68
N GLN A 12 -3.84 16.71 -3.41
CA GLN A 12 -2.95 17.84 -3.18
C GLN A 12 -2.67 18.55 -4.50
N ARG A 13 -2.84 19.87 -4.50
CA ARG A 13 -2.64 20.72 -5.68
C ARG A 13 -1.28 20.44 -6.34
N GLN A 14 -0.23 20.34 -5.53
CA GLN A 14 1.13 20.15 -6.05
C GLN A 14 1.35 18.79 -6.70
N PHE A 15 0.69 17.74 -6.20
CA PHE A 15 0.74 16.44 -6.86
C PHE A 15 0.01 16.46 -8.20
N GLN A 16 -1.17 17.08 -8.26
CA GLN A 16 -1.95 17.24 -9.50
C GLN A 16 -1.19 18.06 -10.54
N ASN A 17 -0.59 19.19 -10.12
CA ASN A 17 0.27 20.02 -10.95
C ASN A 17 1.43 19.22 -11.52
N SER A 18 2.10 18.40 -10.69
CA SER A 18 3.22 17.59 -11.15
C SER A 18 2.84 16.64 -12.29
N ILE A 19 1.68 15.98 -12.18
CA ILE A 19 1.16 15.09 -13.23
C ILE A 19 0.85 15.89 -14.49
N GLU A 20 0.13 17.02 -14.37
CA GLU A 20 -0.25 17.85 -15.51
C GLU A 20 0.98 18.40 -16.26
N PHE A 21 1.98 18.91 -15.53
CA PHE A 21 3.22 19.38 -16.12
C PHE A 21 4.01 18.25 -16.77
N TYR A 22 4.04 17.07 -16.16
CA TYR A 22 4.70 15.90 -16.75
C TYR A 22 4.07 15.50 -18.09
N GLU A 23 2.73 15.47 -18.17
CA GLU A 23 1.99 15.16 -19.40
C GLU A 23 2.23 16.20 -20.51
N LYS A 24 2.50 17.45 -20.14
CA LYS A 24 2.86 18.54 -21.06
C LYS A 24 4.34 18.59 -21.42
N ASN A 25 5.16 17.67 -20.90
CA ASN A 25 6.62 17.67 -21.01
C ASN A 25 7.31 18.88 -20.34
N GLU A 26 6.64 19.54 -19.40
CA GLU A 26 7.17 20.62 -18.58
C GLU A 26 7.89 20.05 -17.35
N PHE A 27 8.91 19.20 -17.59
CA PHE A 27 9.53 18.36 -16.56
C PHE A 27 10.15 19.14 -15.39
N GLY A 28 10.65 20.35 -15.62
CA GLY A 28 11.17 21.21 -14.56
C GLY A 28 10.07 21.64 -13.58
N LEU A 29 8.93 22.09 -14.10
CA LEU A 29 7.76 22.45 -13.28
C LEU A 29 7.17 21.22 -12.58
N ALA A 30 7.12 20.09 -13.28
CA ALA A 30 6.67 18.83 -12.70
C ALA A 30 7.50 18.42 -11.49
N LEU A 31 8.82 18.59 -11.58
CA LEU A 31 9.77 18.31 -10.50
C LEU A 31 9.63 19.30 -9.35
N GLU A 32 9.54 20.61 -9.64
CA GLU A 32 9.34 21.65 -8.62
C GLU A 32 8.04 21.42 -7.84
N SER A 33 6.95 21.04 -8.50
CA SER A 33 5.70 20.69 -7.81
C SER A 33 5.85 19.49 -6.86
N LEU A 34 6.68 18.48 -7.18
CA LEU A 34 6.95 17.38 -6.23
C LEU A 34 7.77 17.83 -5.01
N VAL A 35 8.68 18.79 -5.20
CA VAL A 35 9.42 19.40 -4.09
C VAL A 35 8.48 20.19 -3.19
N GLU A 36 7.64 21.04 -3.79
CA GLU A 36 6.64 21.84 -3.07
C GLU A 36 5.61 20.97 -2.33
N LEU A 37 5.22 19.82 -2.89
CA LEU A 37 4.34 18.87 -2.21
C LEU A 37 4.91 18.42 -0.86
N ALA A 38 6.21 18.10 -0.81
CA ALA A 38 6.85 17.67 0.41
C ALA A 38 6.97 18.81 1.44
N ASP A 39 7.21 20.04 0.96
CA ASP A 39 7.30 21.22 1.81
C ASP A 39 5.93 21.62 2.40
N GLU A 40 4.86 21.60 1.59
CA GLU A 40 3.51 21.97 2.02
C GLU A 40 2.88 20.94 2.99
N THR A 41 3.25 19.66 2.86
CA THR A 41 2.66 18.60 3.67
C THR A 41 3.40 18.38 4.99
N GLU A 42 4.62 18.91 5.14
CA GLU A 42 5.52 18.62 6.27
C GLU A 42 5.81 17.12 6.48
N HIS A 43 5.48 16.27 5.49
CA HIS A 43 5.76 14.85 5.56
C HIS A 43 7.21 14.58 5.16
N TYR A 44 7.83 13.62 5.83
CA TYR A 44 9.12 13.09 5.45
C TYR A 44 8.94 12.08 4.31
N PHE A 45 9.52 12.40 3.16
CA PHE A 45 9.67 11.48 2.02
C PHE A 45 10.99 10.70 2.13
N SER A 46 11.03 9.53 1.47
CA SER A 46 12.20 8.64 1.43
C SER A 46 13.47 9.30 0.92
N GLU A 47 14.63 8.78 1.36
CA GLU A 47 15.94 9.23 0.86
C GLU A 47 16.05 9.05 -0.66
N GLU A 48 15.51 7.94 -1.16
CA GLU A 48 15.50 7.62 -2.59
C GLU A 48 14.67 8.62 -3.37
N PHE A 49 13.50 9.05 -2.85
CA PHE A 49 12.70 10.11 -3.46
C PHE A 49 13.52 11.38 -3.70
N TRP A 50 14.18 11.89 -2.67
CA TRP A 50 15.01 13.08 -2.80
C TRP A 50 16.23 12.88 -3.70
N THR A 51 16.81 11.68 -3.68
CA THR A 51 17.96 11.34 -4.51
C THR A 51 17.59 11.34 -5.99
N GLU A 52 16.45 10.76 -6.35
CA GLU A 52 15.96 10.72 -7.73
C GLU A 52 15.52 12.09 -8.23
N LEU A 53 14.86 12.92 -7.38
CA LEU A 53 14.59 14.32 -7.72
C LEU A 53 15.90 15.10 -7.92
N ALA A 54 16.89 14.93 -7.05
CA ALA A 54 18.17 15.61 -7.19
C ALA A 54 18.91 15.21 -8.48
N LYS A 55 18.87 13.93 -8.86
CA LYS A 55 19.45 13.44 -10.12
C LYS A 55 18.73 14.06 -11.32
N SER A 56 17.41 14.03 -11.32
CA SER A 56 16.57 14.57 -12.39
C SER A 56 16.78 16.08 -12.56
N ALA A 57 16.86 16.82 -11.45
CA ALA A 57 17.18 18.24 -11.44
C ALA A 57 18.58 18.53 -12.02
N ASN A 58 19.61 17.73 -11.70
CA ASN A 58 20.94 17.90 -12.32
C ASN A 58 20.90 17.65 -13.84
N MET A 59 20.12 16.66 -14.30
CA MET A 59 19.98 16.37 -15.74
C MET A 59 19.29 17.52 -16.50
N MET A 60 18.53 18.35 -15.81
CA MET A 60 17.85 19.54 -16.35
C MET A 60 18.57 20.84 -16.02
N GLU A 61 19.80 20.78 -15.49
CA GLU A 61 20.60 21.96 -15.09
C GLU A 61 19.92 22.84 -14.01
N MET A 62 19.04 22.26 -13.20
CA MET A 62 18.33 22.92 -12.09
C MET A 62 19.13 22.85 -10.79
N ASP A 63 20.33 23.42 -10.78
CA ASP A 63 21.32 23.27 -9.70
C ASP A 63 20.78 23.62 -8.30
N LYS A 64 19.95 24.66 -8.21
CA LYS A 64 19.34 25.08 -6.95
C LYS A 64 18.41 24.01 -6.39
N VAL A 65 17.56 23.43 -7.24
CA VAL A 65 16.61 22.38 -6.86
C VAL A 65 17.34 21.09 -6.51
N ALA A 66 18.36 20.73 -7.29
CA ALA A 66 19.20 19.58 -6.98
C ALA A 66 19.91 19.72 -5.63
N SER A 67 20.47 20.91 -5.34
CA SER A 67 21.08 21.19 -4.05
C SER A 67 20.04 21.17 -2.91
N TYR A 68 18.82 21.64 -3.15
CA TYR A 68 17.75 21.61 -2.16
C TYR A 68 17.40 20.17 -1.79
N CYS A 69 17.12 19.32 -2.78
CA CYS A 69 16.77 17.91 -2.58
C CYS A 69 17.86 17.15 -1.79
N LYS A 70 19.15 17.37 -2.12
CA LYS A 70 20.28 16.77 -1.38
C LYS A 70 20.34 17.22 0.09
N LYS A 71 20.00 18.49 0.38
CA LYS A 71 19.96 19.01 1.76
C LYS A 71 18.76 18.43 2.52
N GLN A 72 17.60 18.36 1.88
CA GLN A 72 16.39 17.85 2.49
C GLN A 72 16.49 16.36 2.81
N SER A 73 17.08 15.55 1.92
CA SER A 73 17.43 14.14 2.18
C SER A 73 18.23 13.97 3.49
N LYS A 74 19.29 14.77 3.67
CA LYS A 74 20.13 14.73 4.88
C LYS A 74 19.40 15.21 6.13
N LYS A 75 18.54 16.23 5.99
CA LYS A 75 17.70 16.74 7.08
C LYS A 75 16.73 15.66 7.55
N ASN A 76 15.99 15.04 6.63
CA ASN A 76 15.04 13.96 6.94
C ASN A 76 15.71 12.81 7.70
N LEU A 77 16.89 12.36 7.26
CA LEU A 77 17.62 11.28 7.93
C LEU A 77 18.01 11.65 9.36
N LYS A 78 18.43 12.91 9.59
CA LYS A 78 18.79 13.40 10.92
C LYS A 78 17.57 13.54 11.83
N ASP A 79 16.44 13.99 11.29
CA ASP A 79 15.22 14.26 12.06
C ASP A 79 14.48 12.97 12.43
N LEU A 80 14.56 11.92 11.60
CA LEU A 80 13.93 10.61 11.84
C LEU A 80 14.83 9.60 12.56
N ASP A 81 16.15 9.69 12.43
CA ASP A 81 17.13 8.69 12.89
C ASP A 81 17.02 7.30 12.20
N TYR A 82 16.24 7.20 11.11
CA TYR A 82 16.16 6.01 10.26
C TYR A 82 15.85 6.36 8.81
N LYS A 83 16.05 5.39 7.91
CA LYS A 83 15.74 5.52 6.47
C LYS A 83 14.33 5.02 6.17
N LEU A 84 13.53 5.88 5.53
CA LEU A 84 12.25 5.49 4.97
C LEU A 84 12.45 4.71 3.66
N PRO A 85 11.77 3.57 3.47
CA PRO A 85 11.75 2.87 2.19
C PRO A 85 11.13 3.72 1.07
N LEU A 86 11.53 3.49 -0.18
CA LEU A 86 10.83 4.07 -1.33
C LEU A 86 9.35 3.67 -1.31
N GLY A 87 8.47 4.60 -1.67
CA GLY A 87 7.03 4.39 -1.59
C GLY A 87 6.43 4.77 -0.24
N TRP A 88 7.24 5.07 0.77
CA TRP A 88 6.77 5.47 2.09
C TRP A 88 6.92 6.97 2.31
N THR A 89 5.93 7.54 2.99
CA THR A 89 6.04 8.86 3.62
C THR A 89 5.60 8.76 5.08
N THR A 90 6.17 9.61 5.94
CA THR A 90 5.73 9.68 7.34
C THR A 90 5.55 11.10 7.82
N TYR A 91 4.60 11.30 8.73
CA TYR A 91 4.38 12.54 9.45
C TYR A 91 4.61 12.31 10.94
N LYS A 92 5.45 13.15 11.55
CA LYS A 92 5.78 13.05 12.98
C LYS A 92 4.69 13.73 13.80
N ILE A 93 3.84 12.94 14.47
CA ILE A 93 2.78 13.45 15.36
C ILE A 93 3.39 13.84 16.72
N SER A 94 4.32 13.03 17.22
CA SER A 94 5.09 13.29 18.44
C SER A 94 6.44 12.57 18.38
N GLU A 95 7.27 12.68 19.43
CA GLU A 95 8.60 12.03 19.47
C GLU A 95 8.58 10.52 19.18
N ASN A 96 7.53 9.81 19.60
CA ASN A 96 7.42 8.36 19.43
C ASN A 96 6.25 7.93 18.54
N ASN A 97 5.46 8.88 18.01
CA ASN A 97 4.27 8.58 17.22
C ASN A 97 4.40 9.15 15.82
N PHE A 98 4.32 8.24 14.84
CA PHE A 98 4.47 8.55 13.43
C PHE A 98 3.26 8.01 12.68
N GLN A 99 2.70 8.82 11.79
CA GLN A 99 1.73 8.37 10.81
C GLN A 99 2.47 7.98 9.54
N VAL A 100 2.16 6.82 8.96
CA VAL A 100 2.83 6.31 7.76
C VAL A 100 1.82 6.17 6.63
N HIS A 101 2.20 6.60 5.43
CA HIS A 101 1.49 6.33 4.20
C HIS A 101 2.39 5.54 3.23
N ILE A 102 1.83 4.50 2.62
CA ILE A 102 2.55 3.60 1.72
C ILE A 102 1.87 3.65 0.35
N SER A 103 2.67 3.78 -0.71
CA SER A 103 2.17 3.83 -2.09
C SER A 103 1.42 2.57 -2.48
N GLU A 104 0.35 2.77 -3.22
CA GLU A 104 -0.56 1.73 -3.70
C GLU A 104 0.14 0.82 -4.68
N LYS A 105 1.11 1.35 -5.45
CA LYS A 105 2.00 0.53 -6.28
C LYS A 105 2.78 -0.49 -5.45
N LEU A 106 3.43 -0.04 -4.38
CA LEU A 106 4.20 -0.93 -3.51
C LEU A 106 3.30 -1.95 -2.81
N ASN A 107 2.11 -1.52 -2.33
CA ASN A 107 1.10 -2.44 -1.80
C ASN A 107 0.67 -3.49 -2.84
N GLY A 108 0.51 -3.09 -4.10
CA GLY A 108 0.18 -3.98 -5.22
C GLY A 108 1.31 -4.96 -5.55
N GLU A 109 2.56 -4.50 -5.55
CA GLU A 109 3.76 -5.32 -5.75
C GLU A 109 3.87 -6.38 -4.64
N TRP A 110 3.77 -5.97 -3.37
CA TRP A 110 3.79 -6.88 -2.23
C TRP A 110 2.65 -7.90 -2.27
N LYS A 111 1.43 -7.45 -2.61
CA LYS A 111 0.27 -8.33 -2.79
C LYS A 111 0.52 -9.36 -3.89
N THR A 112 1.13 -8.95 -5.00
CA THR A 112 1.48 -9.84 -6.12
C THR A 112 2.53 -10.88 -5.72
N GLU A 113 3.62 -10.46 -5.09
CA GLU A 113 4.66 -11.36 -4.61
C GLU A 113 4.13 -12.34 -3.58
N ARG A 114 3.32 -11.85 -2.64
CA ARG A 114 2.65 -12.66 -1.62
C ARG A 114 1.78 -13.73 -2.27
N ARG A 115 0.91 -13.35 -3.21
CA ARG A 115 0.03 -14.28 -3.94
C ARG A 115 0.81 -15.35 -4.71
N LYS A 116 1.97 -14.99 -5.27
CA LYS A 116 2.87 -15.95 -5.92
C LYS A 116 3.41 -16.96 -4.91
N LYS A 117 3.86 -16.51 -3.74
CA LYS A 117 4.32 -17.39 -2.65
C LYS A 117 3.19 -18.28 -2.12
N ASP A 118 1.97 -17.76 -2.05
CA ASP A 118 0.79 -18.49 -1.58
C ASP A 118 0.17 -19.41 -2.65
N GLY A 119 0.74 -19.43 -3.86
CA GLY A 119 0.32 -20.36 -4.92
C GLY A 119 -1.09 -20.11 -5.46
N ILE A 120 -1.57 -18.85 -5.43
CA ILE A 120 -2.95 -18.48 -5.79
C ILE A 120 -3.38 -19.00 -7.16
N GLU A 121 -2.49 -19.02 -8.13
CA GLU A 121 -2.78 -19.56 -9.48
C GLU A 121 -3.34 -20.98 -9.43
N LYS A 122 -2.82 -21.82 -8.52
CA LYS A 122 -3.34 -23.18 -8.33
C LYS A 122 -4.66 -23.18 -7.56
N LEU A 123 -4.80 -22.29 -6.58
CA LEU A 123 -6.03 -22.18 -5.77
C LEU A 123 -7.24 -21.74 -6.61
N LEU A 124 -7.04 -20.88 -7.61
CA LEU A 124 -8.12 -20.41 -8.51
C LEU A 124 -8.84 -21.55 -9.25
N THR A 125 -8.22 -22.73 -9.35
CA THR A 125 -8.83 -23.93 -9.98
C THR A 125 -9.70 -24.75 -9.03
N LYS A 126 -9.74 -24.40 -7.73
CA LYS A 126 -10.41 -25.16 -6.68
C LYS A 126 -11.34 -24.25 -5.88
N ASN A 127 -12.64 -24.37 -6.09
CA ASN A 127 -13.62 -23.62 -5.32
C ASN A 127 -13.55 -23.99 -3.83
N GLY A 128 -13.90 -23.03 -2.97
CA GLY A 128 -13.96 -23.20 -1.52
C GLY A 128 -13.00 -22.29 -0.76
N ILE A 129 -12.84 -22.61 0.52
CA ILE A 129 -12.01 -21.87 1.47
C ILE A 129 -10.62 -22.50 1.55
N HIS A 130 -9.59 -21.67 1.45
CA HIS A 130 -8.19 -22.07 1.56
C HIS A 130 -7.50 -21.21 2.61
N PHE A 131 -6.87 -21.85 3.58
CA PHE A 131 -6.20 -21.19 4.69
C PHE A 131 -4.69 -21.14 4.45
N SER A 132 -4.12 -19.94 4.45
CA SER A 132 -2.67 -19.70 4.37
C SER A 132 -2.18 -19.19 5.72
N ASN A 133 -1.16 -19.86 6.27
CA ASN A 133 -0.59 -19.56 7.58
C ASN A 133 0.89 -19.23 7.47
N LYS A 134 1.28 -18.07 8.03
CA LYS A 134 2.66 -17.57 8.11
C LYS A 134 3.09 -17.28 9.55
N GLY A 135 2.61 -18.06 10.50
CA GLY A 135 2.92 -17.97 11.92
C GLY A 135 1.76 -17.35 12.69
N ARG A 136 1.90 -16.06 13.04
CA ARG A 136 0.87 -15.32 13.78
C ARG A 136 -0.11 -14.56 12.89
N ASN A 137 0.05 -14.62 11.58
CA ASN A 137 -0.86 -14.00 10.63
C ASN A 137 -0.91 -14.82 9.33
N GLY A 138 -1.82 -14.44 8.46
CA GLY A 138 -1.96 -15.06 7.17
C GLY A 138 -3.19 -14.56 6.42
N TYR A 139 -3.69 -15.40 5.52
CA TYR A 139 -4.87 -15.09 4.73
C TYR A 139 -5.83 -16.27 4.65
N ILE A 140 -7.12 -15.96 4.70
CA ILE A 140 -8.19 -16.84 4.22
C ILE A 140 -8.52 -16.44 2.79
N TYR A 141 -8.51 -17.42 1.88
CA TYR A 141 -8.91 -17.24 0.50
C TYR A 141 -10.23 -17.94 0.25
N TYR A 142 -11.19 -17.23 -0.32
CA TYR A 142 -12.40 -17.84 -0.85
C TYR A 142 -12.38 -17.78 -2.38
N VAL A 143 -12.47 -18.95 -2.99
CA VAL A 143 -12.46 -19.11 -4.45
C VAL A 143 -13.83 -19.60 -4.92
N GLU A 144 -14.39 -18.90 -5.91
CA GLU A 144 -15.64 -19.29 -6.55
C GLU A 144 -15.59 -18.99 -8.04
N ASN A 145 -15.64 -20.04 -8.87
CA ASN A 145 -15.70 -19.95 -10.32
C ASN A 145 -14.56 -19.09 -10.91
N GLY A 146 -13.33 -19.30 -10.42
CA GLY A 146 -12.14 -18.55 -10.83
C GLY A 146 -12.07 -17.11 -10.29
N LYS A 147 -13.00 -16.70 -9.42
CA LYS A 147 -12.91 -15.45 -8.66
C LYS A 147 -12.27 -15.71 -7.31
N LEU A 148 -11.55 -14.71 -6.80
CA LEU A 148 -10.89 -14.76 -5.49
C LEU A 148 -11.29 -13.55 -4.65
N ILE A 149 -11.60 -13.81 -3.39
CA ILE A 149 -11.51 -12.83 -2.31
C ILE A 149 -10.49 -13.32 -1.29
N GLU A 150 -9.79 -12.39 -0.67
CA GLU A 150 -8.74 -12.64 0.31
C GLU A 150 -9.06 -11.85 1.57
N PHE A 151 -8.95 -12.48 2.73
CA PHE A 151 -9.19 -11.86 4.03
C PHE A 151 -7.93 -12.03 4.86
N GLU A 152 -7.41 -10.94 5.40
CA GLU A 152 -6.26 -10.98 6.30
C GLU A 152 -6.70 -11.47 7.68
N TRP A 153 -5.87 -12.29 8.31
CA TRP A 153 -6.10 -12.75 9.67
C TRP A 153 -4.86 -12.61 10.54
N GLU A 154 -5.08 -12.42 11.84
CA GLU A 154 -4.04 -12.40 12.87
C GLU A 154 -4.43 -13.30 14.05
N LEU A 155 -3.44 -13.91 14.71
CA LEU A 155 -3.63 -14.73 15.88
C LEU A 155 -3.65 -13.85 17.14
N GLU A 156 -4.78 -13.85 17.82
CA GLU A 156 -4.99 -13.24 19.13
C GLU A 156 -5.12 -14.31 20.23
N VAL A 157 -5.20 -13.85 21.50
CA VAL A 157 -5.33 -14.74 22.67
C VAL A 157 -6.56 -15.63 22.58
N GLY A 158 -7.63 -15.16 21.90
CA GLY A 158 -8.90 -15.86 21.72
C GLY A 158 -9.04 -16.62 20.40
N GLY A 159 -7.99 -16.73 19.58
CA GLY A 159 -8.07 -17.38 18.26
C GLY A 159 -7.73 -16.45 17.11
N ILE A 160 -8.36 -16.65 15.96
CA ILE A 160 -8.09 -15.94 14.72
C ILE A 160 -8.99 -14.71 14.64
N ARG A 161 -8.40 -13.51 14.64
CA ARG A 161 -9.08 -12.26 14.27
C ARG A 161 -9.05 -12.11 12.76
N LEU A 162 -10.21 -11.98 12.12
CA LEU A 162 -10.36 -11.88 10.67
C LEU A 162 -10.84 -10.48 10.28
N TRP A 163 -10.05 -9.78 9.46
CA TRP A 163 -10.39 -8.47 8.89
C TRP A 163 -11.36 -8.65 7.71
N PHE A 164 -12.61 -8.94 8.03
CA PHE A 164 -13.67 -9.29 7.09
C PHE A 164 -14.41 -8.06 6.55
N GLU A 165 -14.66 -7.08 7.40
CA GLU A 165 -15.46 -5.92 7.04
C GLU A 165 -14.73 -4.97 6.09
N ALA A 166 -13.40 -4.89 6.22
CA ALA A 166 -12.54 -4.13 5.32
C ALA A 166 -12.65 -4.56 3.84
N GLU A 167 -12.98 -5.82 3.58
CA GLU A 167 -13.02 -6.37 2.23
C GLU A 167 -14.36 -6.10 1.54
N THR A 168 -14.28 -5.35 0.45
CA THR A 168 -15.43 -4.83 -0.30
C THR A 168 -15.44 -5.25 -1.77
N HIS A 169 -14.43 -6.01 -2.21
CA HIS A 169 -14.24 -6.36 -3.61
C HIS A 169 -13.75 -7.79 -3.78
N TRP A 170 -14.24 -8.45 -4.83
CA TRP A 170 -13.50 -9.53 -5.47
C TRP A 170 -12.17 -8.99 -5.98
N CYS A 171 -11.09 -9.69 -5.70
CA CYS A 171 -9.75 -9.24 -6.02
C CYS A 171 -9.19 -9.82 -7.33
N LEU A 172 -9.76 -10.92 -7.84
CA LEU A 172 -9.41 -11.55 -9.13
C LEU A 172 -10.67 -12.10 -9.82
N PRO A 173 -10.65 -12.27 -11.16
CA PRO A 173 -9.56 -11.92 -12.09
C PRO A 173 -9.42 -10.41 -12.30
N THR A 174 -10.50 -9.66 -12.11
CA THR A 174 -10.53 -8.20 -12.12
C THR A 174 -11.20 -7.71 -10.85
N LYS A 175 -10.76 -6.55 -10.33
CA LYS A 175 -11.39 -5.94 -9.15
C LYS A 175 -12.85 -5.63 -9.46
N SER A 176 -13.78 -6.20 -8.69
CA SER A 176 -15.21 -5.93 -8.82
C SER A 176 -15.89 -5.92 -7.46
N GLU A 177 -16.88 -5.06 -7.29
CA GLU A 177 -17.60 -4.91 -6.02
C GLU A 177 -18.17 -6.24 -5.51
N LEU A 178 -18.03 -6.47 -4.20
CA LEU A 178 -18.63 -7.59 -3.50
C LEU A 178 -20.03 -7.20 -3.03
N LYS A 179 -21.04 -7.91 -3.54
CA LYS A 179 -22.42 -7.67 -3.13
C LYS A 179 -22.63 -8.05 -1.66
N LYS A 180 -23.54 -7.35 -0.98
CA LYS A 180 -23.85 -7.62 0.44
C LYS A 180 -24.33 -9.04 0.67
N GLU A 181 -25.12 -9.58 -0.26
CA GLU A 181 -25.64 -10.94 -0.18
C GLU A 181 -24.52 -11.97 -0.32
N ASP A 182 -23.56 -11.73 -1.23
CA ASP A 182 -22.37 -12.56 -1.38
C ASP A 182 -21.48 -12.48 -0.13
N LYS A 183 -21.29 -11.29 0.44
CA LYS A 183 -20.52 -11.11 1.67
C LYS A 183 -21.13 -11.88 2.83
N SER A 184 -22.45 -11.76 3.04
CA SER A 184 -23.16 -12.54 4.08
C SER A 184 -22.97 -14.05 3.88
N ARG A 185 -23.16 -14.55 2.67
CA ARG A 185 -22.98 -15.96 2.35
C ARG A 185 -21.54 -16.45 2.59
N ILE A 186 -20.54 -15.65 2.23
CA ILE A 186 -19.14 -15.99 2.46
C ILE A 186 -18.83 -16.03 3.95
N LYS A 187 -19.42 -15.13 4.76
CA LYS A 187 -19.30 -15.15 6.22
C LYS A 187 -19.80 -16.47 6.81
N ASP A 188 -20.98 -16.92 6.36
CA ASP A 188 -21.56 -18.20 6.78
C ASP A 188 -20.64 -19.37 6.39
N LEU A 189 -20.13 -19.39 5.14
CA LEU A 189 -19.20 -20.42 4.68
C LEU A 189 -17.89 -20.45 5.50
N ILE A 190 -17.35 -19.29 5.87
CA ILE A 190 -16.15 -19.20 6.72
C ILE A 190 -16.44 -19.71 8.12
N THR A 191 -17.63 -19.41 8.66
CA THR A 191 -18.07 -19.90 9.96
C THR A 191 -18.19 -21.42 9.97
N ASP A 192 -18.88 -21.99 8.97
CA ASP A 192 -19.02 -23.44 8.81
C ASP A 192 -17.66 -24.13 8.67
N TRP A 193 -16.75 -23.54 7.88
CA TRP A 193 -15.39 -24.05 7.73
C TRP A 193 -14.63 -24.01 9.05
N ALA A 194 -14.74 -22.93 9.83
CA ALA A 194 -14.07 -22.79 11.11
C ALA A 194 -14.55 -23.85 12.11
N GLU A 195 -15.85 -24.07 12.20
CA GLU A 195 -16.44 -25.10 13.06
C GLU A 195 -15.95 -26.50 12.69
N GLN A 196 -15.93 -26.82 11.39
CA GLN A 196 -15.44 -28.12 10.89
C GLN A 196 -13.95 -28.35 11.20
N ASN A 197 -13.15 -27.30 11.20
CA ASN A 197 -11.71 -27.36 11.46
C ASN A 197 -11.35 -27.08 12.94
N LYS A 198 -12.35 -26.81 13.79
CA LYS A 198 -12.18 -26.44 15.22
C LYS A 198 -11.33 -25.18 15.41
N GLU A 199 -11.46 -24.24 14.47
CA GLU A 199 -10.85 -22.92 14.56
C GLU A 199 -11.81 -21.94 15.25
N GLN A 200 -11.27 -21.08 16.11
CA GLN A 200 -12.05 -20.00 16.71
C GLN A 200 -11.80 -18.72 15.91
N ILE A 201 -12.80 -18.23 15.18
CA ILE A 201 -12.71 -17.01 14.37
C ILE A 201 -13.55 -15.89 14.99
N GLU A 202 -12.96 -14.71 15.09
CA GLU A 202 -13.63 -13.47 15.43
C GLU A 202 -13.59 -12.51 14.22
N PHE A 203 -14.75 -12.07 13.75
CA PHE A 203 -14.88 -11.08 12.67
C PHE A 203 -14.80 -9.66 13.24
N ASP A 204 -14.28 -8.73 12.45
CA ASP A 204 -14.23 -7.30 12.80
C ASP A 204 -15.54 -6.52 12.75
#